data_AF-A0A9P8AH25-F1
#
_entry.id   AF-A0A9P8AH25-F1
#
_cell.length_a   1.000
_cell.length_b   1.000
_cell.length_c   1.000
_cell.angle_alpha   90.00
_cell.angle_beta   90.00
_cell.angle_gamma   90.00
#
_symmetry.space_group_name_H-M   'P 1'
#
loop_
_entity.id
_entity.type
_entity.pdbx_description
1 polymer ?
#
loop_
_entity_poly.entity_id
_entity_poly.type
_entity_poly.pdbx_seq_one_letter_code
_entity_poly.pdbx_strand_id
1 'polypeptide(L)'
;MAVGGFSTGTGGAGLLGSGYFMLMTNILHIKVPVVLIISALMPWGFIAAYYKVLPDHGDNYVALNDEDENDGTSVEDLGLVEPPDTDVKWNSKQHLITTISRIRPLVVPYMTPLCLVYISEYVINQGISPTLLFPLDELPPWLFKSYRDIYVVYGFLYQLGVFISRSSVNFGIRIRHLYVMALLQFINVVITLTQSLYDFPFPRIWFLLVLILYEGLLGGLSYINTFMLVSEEVAPHQREFSMGCVTISDSLGVMVAGFINLGLETQLCNAQVNRGREWCRTG
;
A
#
# COMPACT_ATOMS: atom_id res chain seq x y z
N MET A 1 -13.68 8.32 12.04
CA MET A 1 -13.51 9.31 10.94
C MET A 1 -12.05 9.49 10.52
N ALA A 2 -11.07 9.43 11.44
CA ALA A 2 -9.65 9.60 11.08
C ALA A 2 -9.11 8.55 10.07
N VAL A 3 -9.42 7.27 10.25
CA VAL A 3 -8.94 6.18 9.35
C VAL A 3 -9.44 6.36 7.90
N GLY A 4 -10.69 6.79 7.72
CA GLY A 4 -11.26 7.05 6.39
C GLY A 4 -10.61 8.23 5.69
N GLY A 5 -10.40 9.35 6.41
CA GLY A 5 -9.71 10.53 5.86
C GLY A 5 -8.26 10.25 5.46
N PHE A 6 -7.52 9.53 6.31
CA PHE A 6 -6.15 9.09 6.02
C PHE A 6 -6.09 8.16 4.80
N SER A 7 -7.00 7.17 4.74
CA SER A 7 -7.08 6.21 3.65
C SER A 7 -7.38 6.89 2.30
N THR A 8 -8.38 7.78 2.26
CA THR A 8 -8.72 8.53 1.04
C THR A 8 -7.60 9.49 0.64
N GLY A 9 -6.96 10.17 1.60
CA GLY A 9 -5.86 11.10 1.32
C GLY A 9 -4.65 10.40 0.70
N THR A 10 -4.23 9.28 1.27
CA THR A 10 -3.09 8.49 0.74
C THR A 10 -3.40 7.87 -0.62
N GLY A 11 -4.61 7.35 -0.83
CA GLY A 11 -5.04 6.87 -2.15
C GLY A 11 -5.10 7.99 -3.20
N GLY A 12 -5.61 9.17 -2.81
CA GLY A 12 -5.71 10.33 -3.69
C GLY A 12 -4.34 10.87 -4.11
N ALA A 13 -3.38 10.88 -3.18
CA ALA A 13 -2.00 11.24 -3.48
C ALA A 13 -1.36 10.29 -4.51
N GLY A 14 -1.60 8.98 -4.39
CA GLY A 14 -1.14 7.98 -5.37
C GLY A 14 -1.76 8.18 -6.76
N LEU A 15 -3.06 8.44 -6.82
CA LEU A 15 -3.77 8.71 -8.07
C LEU A 15 -3.30 10.00 -8.75
N LEU A 16 -3.15 11.09 -7.99
CA LEU A 16 -2.67 12.37 -8.52
C LEU A 16 -1.20 12.27 -8.95
N GLY A 17 -0.35 11.58 -8.20
CA GLY A 17 1.07 11.41 -8.55
C GLY A 17 1.26 10.60 -9.83
N SER A 18 0.61 9.44 -9.92
CA SER A 18 0.65 8.58 -11.12
C SER A 18 -0.01 9.24 -12.32
N GLY A 19 -1.14 9.91 -12.13
CA GLY A 19 -1.85 10.65 -13.17
C GLY A 19 -1.05 11.85 -13.68
N TYR A 20 -0.41 12.60 -12.79
CA TYR A 20 0.51 13.68 -13.15
C TYR A 20 1.68 13.14 -13.98
N PHE A 21 2.32 12.06 -13.54
CA PHE A 21 3.43 11.46 -14.27
C PHE A 21 2.99 10.97 -15.67
N MET A 22 1.87 10.25 -15.75
CA MET A 22 1.29 9.78 -17.01
C MET A 22 0.94 10.94 -17.96
N LEU A 23 0.30 12.00 -17.46
CA LEU A 23 -0.04 13.18 -18.25
C LEU A 23 1.21 13.84 -18.84
N MET A 24 2.26 14.00 -18.02
CA MET A 24 3.50 14.64 -18.46
C MET A 24 4.29 13.77 -19.45
N THR A 25 4.37 12.45 -19.23
CA THR A 25 5.20 11.57 -20.08
C THR A 25 4.47 11.02 -21.29
N ASN A 26 3.22 10.56 -21.13
CA ASN A 26 2.51 9.83 -22.18
C ASN A 26 1.72 10.76 -23.08
N ILE A 27 1.11 11.82 -22.53
CA ILE A 27 0.26 12.75 -23.29
C ILE A 27 1.07 13.97 -23.77
N LEU A 28 1.84 14.61 -22.88
CA LEU A 28 2.66 15.79 -23.23
C LEU A 28 4.04 15.43 -23.80
N HIS A 29 4.40 14.14 -23.80
CA HIS A 29 5.67 13.63 -24.33
C HIS A 29 6.93 14.31 -23.77
N ILE A 30 6.88 14.74 -22.51
CA ILE A 30 8.03 15.32 -21.82
C ILE A 30 8.99 14.18 -21.43
N LYS A 31 10.30 14.42 -21.60
CA LYS A 31 11.34 13.45 -21.23
C LYS A 31 11.27 13.14 -19.72
N VAL A 32 11.34 11.85 -19.39
CA VAL A 32 11.25 11.33 -18.01
C VAL A 32 12.18 12.05 -17.02
N PRO A 33 13.46 12.31 -17.31
CA PRO A 33 14.34 13.00 -16.36
C PRO A 33 13.84 14.39 -15.97
N VAL A 34 13.22 15.11 -16.91
CA VAL A 34 12.68 16.45 -16.65
C VAL A 34 11.47 16.36 -15.72
N VAL A 35 10.57 15.40 -15.97
CA VAL A 35 9.39 15.18 -15.12
C VAL A 35 9.81 14.77 -13.70
N LEU A 36 10.84 13.93 -13.56
CA LEU A 36 11.39 13.55 -12.26
C LEU A 36 12.00 14.74 -11.51
N ILE A 37 12.74 15.62 -12.20
CA ILE A 37 13.31 16.85 -11.61
C ILE A 37 12.18 17.78 -11.13
N ILE A 38 11.12 17.95 -11.92
CA ILE A 38 9.96 18.77 -11.51
C ILE A 38 9.27 18.13 -10.30
N SER A 39 9.12 16.81 -10.29
CA SER A 39 8.51 16.07 -9.18
C SER A 39 9.32 16.18 -7.88
N ALA A 40 10.64 16.35 -7.98
CA ALA A 40 11.51 16.57 -6.82
C ALA A 40 11.25 17.91 -6.10
N LEU A 41 10.51 18.83 -6.71
CA LEU A 41 10.07 20.08 -6.05
C LEU A 41 8.80 19.90 -5.20
N MET A 42 8.06 18.81 -5.40
CA MET A 42 6.79 18.55 -4.71
C MET A 42 6.91 18.46 -3.17
N PRO A 43 7.99 17.87 -2.58
CA PRO A 43 8.14 17.78 -1.14
C PRO A 43 8.19 19.14 -0.41
N TRP A 44 8.60 20.21 -1.09
CA TRP A 44 8.55 21.57 -0.53
C TRP A 44 7.12 22.03 -0.24
N GLY A 45 6.13 21.49 -0.96
CA GLY A 45 4.72 21.69 -0.68
C GLY A 45 4.30 21.18 0.70
N PHE A 46 4.91 20.10 1.22
CA PHE A 46 4.61 19.60 2.56
C PHE A 46 5.03 20.59 3.65
N ILE A 47 6.18 21.25 3.47
CA ILE A 47 6.66 22.29 4.40
C ILE A 47 5.67 23.46 4.41
N ALA A 48 5.25 23.92 3.23
CA ALA A 48 4.27 24.99 3.13
C ALA A 48 2.91 24.61 3.74
N ALA A 49 2.46 23.37 3.53
CA ALA A 49 1.22 22.86 4.10
C ALA A 49 1.28 22.77 5.64
N TYR A 50 2.41 22.30 6.19
CA TYR A 50 2.62 22.23 7.63
C TYR A 50 2.49 23.59 8.31
N TYR A 51 3.12 24.63 7.75
CA TYR A 51 3.12 25.97 8.36
C TYR A 51 1.89 26.82 8.04
N LYS A 52 1.15 26.55 6.95
CA LYS A 52 0.06 27.43 6.49
C LYS A 52 -1.33 26.81 6.51
N VAL A 53 -1.43 25.49 6.46
CA VAL A 53 -2.71 24.77 6.29
C VAL A 53 -3.10 24.03 7.56
N LEU A 54 -2.12 23.49 8.29
CA LEU A 54 -2.39 22.72 9.50
C LEU A 54 -2.75 23.68 10.66
N PRO A 55 -3.88 23.47 11.35
CA PRO A 55 -4.22 24.26 12.54
C PRO A 55 -3.20 24.03 13.65
N ASP A 56 -2.90 25.09 14.40
CA ASP A 56 -2.01 25.03 15.54
C ASP A 56 -2.57 24.06 16.58
N HIS A 57 -1.74 23.13 17.05
CA HIS A 57 -2.19 22.09 17.97
C HIS A 57 -2.26 22.71 19.36
N GLY A 58 -3.44 23.19 19.77
CA GLY A 58 -3.67 23.54 21.17
C GLY A 58 -3.43 22.31 22.04
N ASP A 59 -2.72 22.48 23.15
CA ASP A 59 -2.12 21.49 24.08
C ASP A 59 -3.05 20.40 24.68
N ASN A 60 -4.24 20.15 24.13
CA ASN A 60 -5.19 19.15 24.60
C ASN A 60 -4.88 17.75 24.05
N TYR A 61 -3.63 17.30 24.13
CA TYR A 61 -3.34 15.87 24.04
C TYR A 61 -3.55 15.25 25.42
N VAL A 62 -4.73 14.67 25.64
CA VAL A 62 -4.99 13.87 26.84
C VAL A 62 -4.44 12.47 26.55
N ALA A 63 -3.26 12.16 27.11
CA ALA A 63 -2.79 10.79 27.16
C ALA A 63 -3.85 9.94 27.87
N LEU A 64 -4.23 8.81 27.28
CA LEU A 64 -5.08 7.85 27.96
C LEU A 64 -4.27 7.29 29.15
N ASN A 65 -4.63 7.69 30.37
CA ASN A 65 -4.05 7.10 31.57
C ASN A 65 -4.46 5.62 31.61
N ASP A 66 -3.46 4.73 31.77
CA ASP A 66 -3.65 3.29 31.98
C ASP A 66 -4.16 2.97 33.41
N GLU A 67 -4.76 3.93 34.12
CA GLU A 67 -5.18 3.83 35.51
C GLU A 67 -6.70 3.92 35.66
N ASP A 68 -7.41 2.92 35.15
CA ASP A 68 -8.76 2.59 35.64
C ASP A 68 -8.71 1.26 36.39
N GLU A 69 -7.86 1.19 37.43
CA GLU A 69 -8.13 0.38 38.61
C GLU A 69 -7.72 1.18 39.86
N ASN A 70 -8.75 1.72 40.52
CA ASN A 70 -8.90 1.87 41.98
C ASN A 70 -8.85 3.29 42.58
N ASP A 71 -10.05 3.74 42.93
CA ASP A 71 -10.43 4.57 44.08
C ASP A 71 -10.18 6.09 44.02
N GLY A 72 -11.26 6.82 44.35
CA GLY A 72 -11.31 8.27 44.22
C GLY A 72 -10.71 9.01 45.40
N THR A 73 -9.99 10.10 45.15
CA THR A 73 -10.01 11.29 46.01
C THR A 73 -9.57 12.52 45.21
N SER A 74 -10.07 13.67 45.66
CA SER A 74 -10.04 15.04 45.14
C SER A 74 -8.75 15.59 44.55
N VAL A 75 -8.95 16.43 43.54
CA VAL A 75 -8.06 17.44 42.94
C VAL A 75 -7.45 18.36 44.01
N GLU A 76 -6.12 18.47 44.05
CA GLU A 76 -5.42 19.70 44.45
C GLU A 76 -3.93 19.69 44.05
N ASP A 77 -3.55 20.79 43.40
CA ASP A 77 -2.24 21.45 43.31
C ASP A 77 -1.11 20.95 42.37
N LEU A 78 -0.71 21.88 41.49
CA LEU A 78 0.36 21.83 40.51
C LEU A 78 1.71 22.07 41.20
N GLY A 79 2.31 21.00 41.71
CA GLY A 79 3.74 20.91 41.98
C GLY A 79 4.42 20.09 40.89
N LEU A 80 5.53 20.60 40.33
CA LEU A 80 6.42 19.82 39.47
C LEU A 80 6.91 18.58 40.22
N VAL A 81 6.22 17.45 40.03
CA VAL A 81 6.64 16.15 40.55
C VAL A 81 7.85 15.72 39.73
N GLU A 82 9.02 15.81 40.33
CA GLU A 82 10.22 15.10 39.86
C GLU A 82 9.83 13.63 39.57
N PRO A 83 10.22 13.08 38.41
CA PRO A 83 9.87 11.70 38.09
C PRO A 83 10.40 10.80 39.22
N PRO A 84 9.58 9.92 39.81
CA PRO A 84 10.08 9.02 40.82
C PRO A 84 11.17 8.16 40.18
N ASP A 85 12.38 8.24 40.74
CA ASP A 85 13.51 7.34 40.51
C ASP A 85 13.07 5.92 40.92
N THR A 86 12.25 5.31 40.08
CA THR A 86 11.99 3.89 40.10
C THR A 86 12.97 3.34 39.09
N ASP A 87 14.04 2.73 39.58
CA ASP A 87 14.89 1.82 38.80
C ASP A 87 14.00 0.67 38.28
N VAL A 88 13.24 0.94 37.21
CA VAL A 88 12.51 -0.08 36.47
C VAL A 88 13.57 -0.93 35.81
N LYS A 89 13.95 -2.04 36.46
CA LYS A 89 14.79 -3.07 35.86
C LYS A 89 14.12 -3.50 34.57
N TRP A 90 14.60 -2.96 33.46
CA TRP A 90 14.11 -3.20 32.11
C TRP A 90 14.44 -4.65 31.74
N ASN A 91 13.54 -5.56 32.11
CA ASN A 91 13.72 -6.96 31.79
C ASN A 91 13.24 -7.18 30.36
N SER A 92 14.12 -6.89 29.39
CA SER A 92 13.84 -6.94 27.95
C SER A 92 13.19 -8.26 27.52
N LYS A 93 13.48 -9.36 28.22
CA LYS A 93 12.86 -10.67 27.97
C LYS A 93 11.38 -10.71 28.37
N GLN A 94 11.01 -10.16 29.53
CA GLN A 94 9.61 -10.09 29.97
C GLN A 94 8.81 -9.12 29.09
N HIS A 95 9.42 -8.00 28.70
CA HIS A 95 8.81 -7.07 27.75
C HIS A 95 8.58 -7.75 26.38
N LEU A 96 9.60 -8.42 25.80
CA LEU A 96 9.48 -9.16 24.55
C LEU A 96 8.40 -10.25 24.59
N ILE A 97 8.35 -11.06 25.64
CA ILE A 97 7.34 -12.13 25.78
C ILE A 97 5.93 -11.53 25.85
N THR A 98 5.75 -10.45 26.60
CA THR A 98 4.46 -9.76 26.74
C THR A 98 4.02 -9.15 25.41
N THR A 99 4.95 -8.51 24.68
CA THR A 99 4.72 -7.96 23.35
C THR A 99 4.33 -9.06 22.34
N ILE A 100 5.07 -10.17 22.30
CA ILE A 100 4.78 -11.30 21.41
C ILE A 100 3.42 -11.93 21.74
N SER A 101 3.07 -12.05 23.03
CA SER A 101 1.78 -12.57 23.45
C SER A 101 0.61 -11.68 23.00
N ARG A 102 0.80 -10.35 22.96
CA ARG A 102 -0.20 -9.39 22.47
C ARG A 102 -0.35 -9.42 20.95
N ILE A 103 0.75 -9.64 20.21
CA ILE A 103 0.73 -9.68 18.74
C ILE A 103 0.15 -11.00 18.21
N ARG A 104 0.46 -12.12 18.86
CA ARG A 104 0.06 -13.47 18.42
C ARG A 104 -1.40 -13.61 17.97
N PRO A 105 -2.42 -13.11 18.68
CA PRO A 105 -3.81 -13.22 18.24
C PRO A 105 -4.13 -12.41 16.97
N LEU A 106 -3.37 -11.38 16.63
CA LEU A 106 -3.57 -10.54 15.45
C LEU A 106 -2.90 -11.11 14.19
N VAL A 107 -1.89 -11.98 14.37
CA VAL A 107 -1.05 -12.48 13.26
C VAL A 107 -1.86 -13.23 12.23
N VAL A 108 -2.65 -14.21 12.67
CA VAL A 108 -3.43 -15.06 11.77
C VAL A 108 -4.57 -14.27 11.12
N PRO A 109 -5.49 -13.61 11.85
CA PRO A 109 -6.65 -12.99 11.24
C PRO A 109 -6.33 -11.76 10.37
N TYR A 110 -5.28 -10.99 10.68
CA TYR A 110 -5.02 -9.69 10.03
C TYR A 110 -3.68 -9.64 9.32
N MET A 111 -2.59 -9.96 10.01
CA MET A 111 -1.23 -9.77 9.47
C MET A 111 -0.93 -10.72 8.30
N THR A 112 -1.37 -11.98 8.42
CA THR A 112 -1.15 -13.01 7.40
C THR A 112 -1.87 -12.71 6.10
N PRO A 113 -3.20 -12.49 6.07
CA PRO A 113 -3.89 -12.19 4.82
C PRO A 113 -3.42 -10.86 4.21
N LEU A 114 -3.12 -9.84 5.03
CA LEU A 114 -2.58 -8.58 4.53
C LEU A 114 -1.22 -8.79 3.86
N CYS A 115 -0.29 -9.49 4.53
CA CYS A 115 1.02 -9.81 3.98
C CYS A 115 0.90 -10.59 2.65
N LEU A 116 0.03 -11.59 2.57
CA LEU A 116 -0.18 -12.38 1.35
C LEU A 116 -0.73 -11.55 0.18
N VAL A 117 -1.65 -10.62 0.45
CA VAL A 117 -2.15 -9.68 -0.57
C VAL A 117 -0.99 -8.82 -1.06
N TYR A 118 -0.20 -8.24 -0.17
CA TYR A 118 0.91 -7.37 -0.53
C TYR A 118 2.03 -8.10 -1.29
N ILE A 119 2.35 -9.35 -0.91
CA ILE A 119 3.28 -10.18 -1.68
C ILE A 119 2.76 -10.32 -3.11
N SER A 120 1.50 -10.73 -3.25
CA SER A 120 0.90 -11.01 -4.56
C SER A 120 0.78 -9.74 -5.41
N GLU A 121 0.35 -8.63 -4.81
CA GLU A 121 0.24 -7.31 -5.44
C GLU A 121 1.59 -6.80 -5.95
N TYR A 122 2.65 -6.87 -5.14
CA TYR A 122 3.98 -6.39 -5.53
C TYR A 122 4.69 -7.35 -6.50
N VAL A 123 4.38 -8.65 -6.46
CA VAL A 123 4.83 -9.58 -7.51
C VAL A 123 4.21 -9.20 -8.86
N ILE A 124 2.93 -8.83 -8.90
CA ILE A 124 2.29 -8.34 -10.13
C ILE A 124 2.94 -7.02 -10.55
N ASN A 125 2.93 -6.01 -9.68
CA ASN A 125 3.29 -4.64 -10.06
C ASN A 125 4.76 -4.43 -10.38
N GLN A 126 5.69 -4.99 -9.60
CA GLN A 126 7.12 -4.79 -9.85
C GLN A 126 7.78 -5.97 -10.58
N GLY A 127 7.19 -7.17 -10.57
CA GLY A 127 7.79 -8.35 -11.19
C GLY A 127 7.21 -8.68 -12.57
N ILE A 128 5.89 -8.83 -12.65
CA ILE A 128 5.22 -9.33 -13.86
C ILE A 128 4.88 -8.18 -14.82
N SER A 129 4.37 -7.05 -14.32
CA SER A 129 3.91 -5.90 -15.13
C SER A 129 4.93 -5.38 -16.15
N PRO A 130 6.24 -5.28 -15.87
CA PRO A 130 7.24 -4.88 -16.88
C PRO A 130 7.29 -5.80 -18.12
N THR A 131 6.85 -7.06 -17.96
CA THR A 131 6.84 -8.07 -19.02
C THR A 131 5.49 -8.21 -19.73
N LEU A 132 4.45 -7.51 -19.25
CA LEU A 132 3.11 -7.49 -19.86
C LEU A 132 3.06 -6.50 -21.03
N LEU A 133 3.70 -6.89 -22.13
CA LEU A 133 3.92 -6.04 -23.31
C LEU A 133 3.00 -6.44 -24.46
N PHE A 134 2.47 -5.44 -25.17
CA PHE A 134 1.60 -5.60 -26.35
C PHE A 134 2.20 -4.88 -27.56
N PRO A 135 1.95 -5.35 -28.80
CA PRO A 135 2.46 -4.71 -30.00
C PRO A 135 1.94 -3.27 -30.11
N LEU A 136 2.85 -2.31 -30.28
CA LEU A 136 2.53 -0.88 -30.33
C LEU A 136 1.59 -0.51 -31.48
N ASP A 137 1.60 -1.27 -32.58
CA ASP A 137 0.79 -1.02 -33.77
C ASP A 137 -0.72 -1.22 -33.52
N GLU A 138 -1.10 -1.98 -32.49
CA GLU A 138 -2.49 -2.22 -32.11
C GLU A 138 -2.98 -1.24 -31.03
N LEU A 139 -2.09 -0.41 -30.49
CA LEU A 139 -2.37 0.48 -29.37
C LEU A 139 -2.68 1.91 -29.86
N PRO A 140 -3.52 2.67 -29.12
CA PRO A 140 -3.76 4.08 -29.45
C PRO A 140 -2.46 4.90 -29.41
N PRO A 141 -1.97 5.46 -30.54
CA PRO A 141 -0.64 6.10 -30.59
C PRO A 141 -0.54 7.38 -29.75
N TRP A 142 -1.68 8.01 -29.44
CA TRP A 142 -1.76 9.19 -28.60
C TRP A 142 -1.51 8.89 -27.11
N LEU A 143 -1.61 7.62 -26.70
CA LEU A 143 -1.46 7.18 -25.30
C LEU A 143 -0.25 6.26 -25.09
N PHE A 144 0.10 5.44 -26.09
CA PHE A 144 1.22 4.50 -26.03
C PHE A 144 2.16 4.76 -27.21
N LYS A 145 3.30 5.42 -26.94
CA LYS A 145 4.33 5.70 -27.95
C LYS A 145 5.53 4.77 -27.80
N SER A 146 5.83 4.38 -26.57
CA SER A 146 6.87 3.41 -26.22
C SER A 146 6.31 2.31 -25.32
N TYR A 147 6.97 1.16 -25.28
CA TYR A 147 6.64 0.05 -24.38
C TYR A 147 6.59 0.48 -22.91
N ARG A 148 7.45 1.42 -22.50
CA ARG A 148 7.45 2.00 -21.15
C ARG A 148 6.12 2.68 -20.80
N ASP A 149 5.43 3.28 -21.78
CA ASP A 149 4.19 4.02 -21.54
C ASP A 149 3.07 3.08 -21.08
N ILE A 150 3.13 1.79 -21.47
CA ILE A 150 2.22 0.73 -21.03
C ILE A 150 2.31 0.56 -19.50
N TYR A 151 3.52 0.43 -18.98
CA TYR A 151 3.76 0.31 -17.54
C TYR A 151 3.26 1.53 -16.75
N VAL A 152 3.42 2.74 -17.31
CA VAL A 152 2.92 3.97 -16.69
C VAL A 152 1.39 3.97 -16.59
N VAL A 153 0.69 3.50 -17.64
CA VAL A 153 -0.78 3.38 -17.63
C VAL A 153 -1.23 2.32 -16.63
N TYR A 154 -0.51 1.20 -16.50
CA TYR A 154 -0.79 0.19 -15.47
C TYR A 154 -0.69 0.79 -14.07
N GLY A 155 0.39 1.53 -13.79
CA GLY A 155 0.56 2.23 -12.52
C GLY A 155 -0.58 3.22 -12.21
N PHE A 156 -1.05 3.98 -13.20
CA PHE A 156 -2.18 4.89 -13.02
C PHE A 156 -3.49 4.15 -12.73
N LEU A 157 -3.81 3.09 -13.48
CA LEU A 157 -5.05 2.33 -13.27
C LEU A 157 -5.05 1.56 -11.95
N TYR A 158 -3.92 0.99 -11.57
CA TYR A 158 -3.74 0.39 -10.26
C TYR A 158 -4.04 1.42 -9.15
N GLN A 159 -3.44 2.61 -9.22
CA GLN A 159 -3.68 3.67 -8.23
C GLN A 159 -5.13 4.19 -8.24
N LEU A 160 -5.79 4.20 -9.41
CA LEU A 160 -7.22 4.49 -9.50
C LEU A 160 -8.05 3.46 -8.75
N GLY A 161 -7.73 2.17 -8.88
CA GLY A 161 -8.37 1.09 -8.14
C GLY A 161 -8.14 1.20 -6.64
N VAL A 162 -6.90 1.48 -6.21
CA VAL A 162 -6.55 1.70 -4.80
C VAL A 162 -7.31 2.91 -4.23
N PHE A 163 -7.42 4.00 -4.98
CA PHE A 163 -8.16 5.18 -4.53
C PHE A 163 -9.66 4.90 -4.35
N ILE A 164 -10.29 4.24 -5.32
CA ILE A 164 -11.72 3.88 -5.25
C ILE A 164 -11.97 2.97 -4.04
N SER A 165 -11.14 1.93 -3.87
CA SER A 165 -11.28 0.97 -2.78
C SER A 165 -11.01 1.59 -1.41
N ARG A 166 -9.99 2.43 -1.26
CA ARG A 166 -9.70 3.16 -0.01
C ARG A 166 -10.78 4.16 0.36
N SER A 167 -11.41 4.79 -0.64
CA SER A 167 -12.53 5.72 -0.45
C SER A 167 -13.85 5.02 -0.11
N SER A 168 -13.99 3.74 -0.47
CA SER A 168 -15.21 2.94 -0.23
C SER A 168 -15.62 2.84 1.24
N VAL A 169 -14.68 3.02 2.17
CA VAL A 169 -14.97 3.01 3.61
C VAL A 169 -15.77 4.21 4.07
N ASN A 170 -15.62 5.37 3.41
CA ASN A 170 -16.49 6.52 3.68
C ASN A 170 -17.94 6.25 3.23
N PHE A 171 -18.15 5.31 2.31
CA PHE A 171 -19.46 4.86 1.84
C PHE A 171 -20.01 3.65 2.61
N GLY A 172 -19.29 3.17 3.64
CA GLY A 172 -19.78 2.13 4.55
C GLY A 172 -19.63 0.68 4.06
N ILE A 173 -18.87 0.42 3.00
CA ILE A 173 -18.59 -0.94 2.52
C ILE A 173 -17.59 -1.61 3.48
N ARG A 174 -18.00 -2.74 4.10
CA ARG A 174 -17.16 -3.52 5.02
C ARG A 174 -17.08 -4.97 4.60
N ILE A 175 -15.87 -5.49 4.49
CA ILE A 175 -15.60 -6.88 4.14
C ILE A 175 -14.75 -7.51 5.24
N ARG A 176 -15.33 -8.46 5.96
CA ARG A 176 -14.66 -9.14 7.09
C ARG A 176 -13.76 -10.30 6.66
N HIS A 177 -13.92 -10.80 5.44
CA HIS A 177 -13.21 -11.99 4.95
C HIS A 177 -11.91 -11.60 4.22
N LEU A 178 -10.86 -11.26 4.98
CA LEU A 178 -9.56 -10.84 4.44
C LEU A 178 -8.85 -11.95 3.64
N TYR A 179 -9.01 -13.21 4.04
CA TYR A 179 -8.45 -14.35 3.32
C TYR A 179 -9.02 -14.55 1.92
N VAL A 180 -10.28 -14.14 1.69
CA VAL A 180 -10.86 -14.18 0.35
C VAL A 180 -10.13 -13.20 -0.57
N MET A 181 -9.75 -12.03 -0.06
CA MET A 181 -8.96 -11.05 -0.82
C MET A 181 -7.57 -11.60 -1.13
N ALA A 182 -6.91 -12.25 -0.17
CA ALA A 182 -5.62 -12.90 -0.39
C ALA A 182 -5.70 -13.99 -1.47
N LEU A 183 -6.75 -14.82 -1.45
CA LEU A 183 -6.96 -15.85 -2.46
C LEU A 183 -7.21 -15.24 -3.85
N LEU A 184 -8.08 -14.24 -3.95
CA LEU A 184 -8.35 -13.54 -5.22
C LEU A 184 -7.09 -12.87 -5.78
N GLN A 185 -6.28 -12.28 -4.92
CA GLN A 185 -5.01 -11.66 -5.32
C GLN A 185 -4.01 -12.70 -5.83
N PHE A 186 -3.93 -13.86 -5.19
CA PHE A 186 -3.11 -14.97 -5.68
C PHE A 186 -3.60 -15.48 -7.05
N ILE A 187 -4.91 -15.57 -7.25
CA ILE A 187 -5.48 -15.92 -8.56
C ILE A 187 -5.06 -14.88 -9.62
N ASN A 188 -5.07 -13.59 -9.30
CA ASN A 188 -4.58 -12.55 -10.21
C ASN A 188 -3.11 -12.74 -10.57
N VAL A 189 -2.24 -13.14 -9.63
CA VAL A 189 -0.83 -13.47 -9.93
C VAL A 189 -0.75 -14.61 -10.95
N VAL A 190 -1.55 -15.66 -10.78
CA VAL A 190 -1.55 -16.79 -11.71
C VAL A 190 -2.01 -16.37 -13.10
N ILE A 191 -3.06 -15.53 -13.18
CA ILE A 191 -3.57 -15.00 -14.46
C ILE A 191 -2.52 -14.13 -15.15
N THR A 192 -1.91 -13.17 -14.44
CA THR A 192 -0.92 -12.26 -15.04
C THR A 192 0.37 -12.97 -15.39
N LEU A 193 0.80 -13.96 -14.60
CA LEU A 193 1.95 -14.80 -14.91
C LEU A 193 1.69 -15.63 -16.16
N THR A 194 0.49 -16.22 -16.29
CA THR A 194 0.10 -16.97 -17.48
C THR A 194 0.03 -16.06 -18.70
N GLN A 195 -0.50 -14.83 -18.55
CA GLN A 195 -0.52 -13.82 -19.60
C GLN A 195 0.90 -13.46 -20.05
N SER A 196 1.83 -13.21 -19.12
CA SER A 196 3.22 -12.88 -19.44
C SER A 196 3.94 -14.03 -20.15
N LEU A 197 3.70 -15.27 -19.72
CA LEU A 197 4.34 -16.44 -20.27
C LEU A 197 3.74 -16.88 -21.61
N TYR A 198 2.42 -16.79 -21.82
CA TYR A 198 1.73 -17.45 -22.94
C TYR A 198 0.84 -16.52 -23.80
N ASP A 199 0.76 -15.22 -23.50
CA ASP A 199 -0.18 -14.26 -24.12
C ASP A 199 -1.66 -14.64 -23.99
N PHE A 200 -1.96 -15.50 -23.02
CA PHE A 200 -3.29 -15.99 -22.74
C PHE A 200 -3.62 -15.66 -21.28
N PRO A 201 -4.81 -15.13 -20.95
CA PRO A 201 -6.07 -15.18 -21.71
C PRO A 201 -6.44 -13.94 -22.52
N PHE A 202 -5.68 -12.85 -22.47
CA PHE A 202 -6.09 -11.56 -23.01
C PHE A 202 -5.38 -11.23 -24.33
N PRO A 203 -6.06 -11.32 -25.50
CA PRO A 203 -5.46 -10.93 -26.77
C PRO A 203 -5.39 -9.40 -26.94
N ARG A 204 -6.21 -8.64 -26.20
CA ARG A 204 -6.29 -7.18 -26.27
C ARG A 204 -5.94 -6.56 -24.91
N ILE A 205 -5.16 -5.49 -24.93
CA ILE A 205 -4.68 -4.80 -23.72
C ILE A 205 -5.83 -4.36 -22.79
N TRP A 206 -6.99 -3.99 -23.34
CA TRP A 206 -8.11 -3.44 -22.57
C TRP A 206 -8.60 -4.36 -21.45
N PHE A 207 -8.64 -5.67 -21.68
CA PHE A 207 -9.03 -6.62 -20.64
C PHE A 207 -7.99 -6.73 -19.54
N LEU A 208 -6.71 -6.61 -19.89
CA LEU A 208 -5.64 -6.54 -18.91
C LEU A 208 -5.70 -5.23 -18.10
N LEU A 209 -6.02 -4.10 -18.73
CA LEU A 209 -6.23 -2.83 -18.02
C LEU A 209 -7.34 -2.93 -16.98
N VAL A 210 -8.44 -3.61 -17.31
CA VAL A 210 -9.52 -3.91 -16.35
C VAL A 210 -9.03 -4.81 -15.22
N LEU A 211 -8.20 -5.81 -15.52
CA LEU A 211 -7.61 -6.67 -14.49
C LEU A 211 -6.69 -5.89 -13.53
N ILE A 212 -5.85 -4.98 -14.03
CA ILE A 212 -4.98 -4.13 -13.21
C ILE A 212 -5.81 -3.19 -12.33
N LEU A 213 -6.89 -2.61 -12.87
CA LEU A 213 -7.83 -1.81 -12.07
C LEU A 213 -8.48 -2.66 -10.95
N TYR A 214 -8.88 -3.90 -11.27
CA TYR A 214 -9.45 -4.85 -10.31
C TYR A 214 -8.44 -5.26 -9.23
N GLU A 215 -7.19 -5.48 -9.61
CA GLU A 215 -6.09 -5.79 -8.73
C GLU A 215 -5.84 -4.65 -7.72
N GLY A 216 -5.79 -3.39 -8.18
CA GLY A 216 -5.73 -2.22 -7.29
C GLY A 216 -6.95 -2.09 -6.35
N LEU A 217 -8.15 -2.47 -6.81
CA LEU A 217 -9.37 -2.48 -5.97
C LEU A 217 -9.25 -3.51 -4.83
N LEU A 218 -8.76 -4.72 -5.10
CA LEU A 218 -8.58 -5.75 -4.08
C LEU A 218 -7.52 -5.35 -3.05
N GLY A 219 -6.39 -4.82 -3.51
CA GLY A 219 -5.31 -4.34 -2.66
C GLY A 219 -5.78 -3.29 -1.67
N GLY A 220 -6.40 -2.21 -2.16
CA GLY A 220 -6.89 -1.14 -1.31
C GLY A 220 -8.07 -1.57 -0.41
N LEU A 221 -8.94 -2.49 -0.85
CA LEU A 221 -9.99 -3.07 -0.02
C LEU A 221 -9.41 -3.89 1.13
N SER A 222 -8.44 -4.77 0.86
CA SER A 222 -7.78 -5.58 1.88
C SER A 222 -7.10 -4.69 2.93
N TYR A 223 -6.36 -3.67 2.47
CA TYR A 223 -5.70 -2.72 3.35
C TYR A 223 -6.68 -2.05 4.30
N ILE A 224 -7.68 -1.33 3.76
CA ILE A 224 -8.55 -0.52 4.60
C ILE A 224 -9.44 -1.38 5.51
N ASN A 225 -9.93 -2.53 5.04
CA ASN A 225 -10.73 -3.41 5.87
C ASN A 225 -9.91 -4.01 7.02
N THR A 226 -8.62 -4.31 6.80
CA THR A 226 -7.73 -4.79 7.87
C THR A 226 -7.58 -3.74 8.96
N PHE A 227 -7.25 -2.49 8.60
CA PHE A 227 -7.10 -1.42 9.59
C PHE A 227 -8.41 -1.07 10.29
N MET A 228 -9.55 -1.15 9.60
CA MET A 228 -10.86 -0.96 10.21
C MET A 228 -11.20 -2.06 11.21
N LEU A 229 -10.98 -3.33 10.89
CA LEU A 229 -11.22 -4.45 11.80
C LEU A 229 -10.34 -4.36 13.04
N VAL A 230 -9.06 -4.04 12.87
CA VAL A 230 -8.13 -3.84 13.99
C VAL A 230 -8.56 -2.63 14.84
N SER A 231 -9.08 -1.56 14.23
CA SER A 231 -9.64 -0.43 14.96
C SER A 231 -10.88 -0.80 15.78
N GLU A 232 -11.76 -1.64 15.24
CA GLU A 232 -13.04 -1.99 15.86
C GLU A 232 -12.90 -3.08 16.93
N GLU A 233 -12.03 -4.07 16.72
CA GLU A 233 -11.92 -5.26 17.58
C GLU A 233 -10.90 -5.11 18.71
N VAL A 234 -9.93 -4.21 18.58
CA VAL A 234 -8.90 -3.97 19.60
C VAL A 234 -9.34 -2.85 20.56
N ALA A 235 -9.13 -3.10 21.86
CA ALA A 235 -9.38 -2.14 22.92
C ALA A 235 -8.57 -0.83 22.72
N PRO A 236 -9.12 0.35 23.10
CA PRO A 236 -8.50 1.64 22.82
C PRO A 236 -7.04 1.76 23.25
N HIS A 237 -6.67 1.21 24.42
CA HIS A 237 -5.31 1.27 24.97
C HIS A 237 -4.26 0.50 24.15
N GLN A 238 -4.67 -0.52 23.39
CA GLN A 238 -3.76 -1.35 22.58
C GLN A 238 -3.92 -1.11 21.07
N ARG A 239 -4.83 -0.21 20.67
CA ARG A 239 -5.18 -0.01 19.26
C ARG A 239 -4.03 0.52 18.44
N GLU A 240 -3.35 1.57 18.92
CA GLU A 240 -2.24 2.20 18.20
C GLU A 240 -1.06 1.23 18.05
N PHE A 241 -0.72 0.53 19.14
CA PHE A 241 0.29 -0.52 19.13
C PHE A 241 -0.04 -1.63 18.12
N SER A 242 -1.30 -2.07 18.10
CA SER A 242 -1.78 -3.13 17.20
C SER A 242 -1.78 -2.69 15.73
N MET A 243 -2.22 -1.48 15.43
CA MET A 243 -2.13 -0.91 14.08
C MET A 243 -0.68 -0.78 13.60
N GLY A 244 0.22 -0.35 14.49
CA GLY A 244 1.66 -0.32 14.23
C GLY A 244 2.21 -1.71 13.89
N CYS A 245 1.84 -2.73 14.67
CA CYS A 245 2.24 -4.11 14.42
C CYS A 245 1.72 -4.63 13.07
N VAL A 246 0.45 -4.39 12.75
CA VAL A 246 -0.16 -4.85 11.49
C VAL A 246 0.55 -4.23 10.28
N THR A 247 0.98 -2.97 10.38
CA THR A 247 1.73 -2.26 9.32
C THR A 247 3.06 -2.94 8.98
N ILE A 248 3.72 -3.58 9.95
CA ILE A 248 4.97 -4.34 9.70
C ILE A 248 4.73 -5.47 8.69
N SER A 249 3.53 -6.05 8.66
CA SER A 249 3.17 -7.15 7.75
C SER A 249 3.11 -6.71 6.29
N ASP A 250 2.64 -5.49 6.02
CA ASP A 250 2.65 -4.89 4.68
C ASP A 250 4.11 -4.77 4.19
N SER A 251 4.96 -4.13 4.99
CA SER A 251 6.39 -3.96 4.66
C SER A 251 7.12 -5.29 4.46
N LEU A 252 6.82 -6.30 5.30
CA LEU A 252 7.33 -7.66 5.15
C LEU A 252 6.91 -8.27 3.81
N GLY A 253 5.64 -8.11 3.42
CA GLY A 253 5.12 -8.61 2.15
C GLY A 253 5.82 -7.99 0.95
N VAL A 254 6.00 -6.66 0.96
CA VAL A 254 6.76 -5.92 -0.08
C VAL A 254 8.20 -6.41 -0.18
N MET A 255 8.87 -6.61 0.96
CA MET A 255 10.24 -7.12 0.97
C MET A 255 10.34 -8.52 0.38
N VAL A 256 9.44 -9.43 0.76
CA VAL A 256 9.39 -10.80 0.23
C VAL A 256 9.11 -10.80 -1.28
N ALA A 257 8.17 -9.97 -1.75
CA ALA A 257 7.93 -9.79 -3.18
C ALA A 257 9.18 -9.28 -3.92
N GLY A 258 9.91 -8.34 -3.33
CA GLY A 258 11.19 -7.86 -3.89
C GLY A 258 12.18 -8.99 -4.13
N PHE A 259 12.37 -9.89 -3.16
CA PHE A 259 13.24 -11.06 -3.32
C PHE A 259 12.75 -12.02 -4.41
N ILE A 260 11.44 -12.23 -4.52
CA ILE A 260 10.84 -13.05 -5.58
C ILE A 260 11.11 -12.41 -6.96
N ASN A 261 10.92 -11.09 -7.06
CA ASN A 261 11.03 -10.35 -8.32
C ASN A 261 12.45 -10.34 -8.89
N LEU A 262 13.49 -10.36 -8.04
CA LEU A 262 14.89 -10.47 -8.48
C LEU A 262 15.13 -11.66 -9.43
N GLY A 263 14.51 -12.80 -9.14
CA GLY A 263 14.58 -13.98 -10.00
C GLY A 263 13.50 -14.00 -11.08
N LEU A 264 12.27 -13.59 -10.71
CA LEU A 264 11.10 -13.73 -11.57
C LEU A 264 11.20 -12.90 -12.85
N GLU A 265 11.61 -11.63 -12.75
CA GLU A 265 11.65 -10.70 -13.89
C GLU A 265 12.65 -11.18 -14.95
N THR A 266 13.85 -11.58 -14.53
CA THR A 266 14.89 -12.07 -15.43
C THR A 266 14.49 -13.38 -16.11
N GLN A 267 13.83 -14.29 -15.38
CA GLN A 267 13.31 -15.53 -15.96
C GLN A 267 12.19 -15.29 -16.96
N LEU A 268 11.25 -14.39 -16.65
CA LEU A 268 10.16 -14.03 -17.55
C LEU A 268 10.69 -13.38 -18.83
N CYS A 269 11.58 -12.40 -18.73
CA CYS A 269 12.17 -11.77 -19.91
C CYS A 269 12.96 -12.77 -20.77
N ASN A 270 13.76 -13.66 -20.17
CA ASN A 270 14.45 -14.70 -20.92
C ASN A 270 13.48 -15.68 -21.59
N ALA A 271 12.38 -16.05 -20.92
CA ALA A 271 11.35 -16.91 -21.50
C ALA A 271 10.66 -16.26 -22.71
N GLN A 272 10.43 -14.94 -22.66
CA GLN A 272 9.85 -14.18 -23.78
C GLN A 272 10.83 -14.05 -24.95
N VAL A 273 12.10 -13.77 -24.68
CA VAL A 273 13.17 -13.70 -25.69
C VAL A 273 13.33 -15.04 -26.40
N ASN A 274 13.28 -16.16 -25.67
CA ASN A 274 13.35 -17.51 -26.25
C ASN A 274 12.18 -17.82 -27.22
N ARG A 275 11.08 -17.09 -27.12
CA ARG A 275 9.92 -17.19 -28.02
C ARG A 275 9.94 -16.15 -29.16
N GLY A 276 11.03 -15.37 -29.27
CA GLY A 276 11.22 -14.37 -30.31
C GLY A 276 10.69 -12.97 -29.97
N ARG A 277 10.36 -12.68 -28.70
CA ARG A 277 9.92 -11.34 -28.25
C ARG A 277 10.97 -10.66 -27.39
N GLU A 278 11.71 -9.73 -27.98
CA GLU A 278 12.79 -8.99 -27.31
C GLU A 278 12.36 -7.65 -26.72
N TRP A 279 11.04 -7.41 -26.57
CA TRP A 279 10.49 -6.14 -26.10
C TRP A 279 10.96 -5.78 -24.68
N CYS A 280 11.16 -6.78 -23.81
CA CYS A 280 11.70 -6.58 -22.47
C CYS A 280 13.16 -6.09 -22.43
N ARG A 281 13.92 -6.22 -23.53
CA ARG A 281 15.30 -5.73 -23.66
C ARG A 281 15.41 -4.36 -24.33
N THR A 282 14.35 -3.93 -25.02
CA THR A 282 14.30 -2.71 -25.82
C THR A 282 13.45 -1.60 -25.19
N GLY A 283 12.63 -1.94 -24.18
CA GLY A 283 11.76 -1.02 -23.44
C GLY A 283 12.44 -0.21 -22.35
#